data_AF-A0A821RGG2-F1
#
_entry.id   AF-A0A821RGG2-F1
#
_cell.length_a   1.000
_cell.length_b   1.000
_cell.length_c   1.000
_cell.angle_alpha   90.00
_cell.angle_beta   90.00
_cell.angle_gamma   90.00
#
_symmetry.space_group_name_H-M   'P 1'
#
loop_
_entity.id
_entity.type
_entity.pdbx_description
1 polymer ?
#
loop_
_entity_poly.entity_id
_entity_poly.type
_entity_poly.pdbx_seq_one_letter_code
_entity_poly.pdbx_strand_id
1 'polypeptide(L)'
;MTTTTTTDMTLTTSSKRRRIIIITGDEDVLKRIRISSTISEVEPTVVEFGDTTQDTSHVMVEMQALVKQKKSNLKTLTCVVCGGKALGYNFDAITCPSCKAFFRRNAYKDPTKLTCEGNQYCQISFASQRRCSSCRLTKCFNSGMRRDRLLTV
;
A
#
# COMPACT_ATOMS: atom_id res chain seq x y z
N MET A 1 -9.01 -11.68 51.56
CA MET A 1 -9.20 -12.62 50.43
C MET A 1 -10.46 -12.21 49.69
N THR A 2 -10.32 -11.41 48.63
CA THR A 2 -11.41 -11.12 47.69
C THR A 2 -10.79 -11.05 46.30
N THR A 3 -11.22 -11.98 45.46
CA THR A 3 -10.77 -12.22 44.09
C THR A 3 -11.48 -11.24 43.14
N THR A 4 -10.74 -10.39 42.45
CA THR A 4 -11.30 -9.54 41.40
C THR A 4 -11.19 -10.25 40.05
N THR A 5 -12.35 -10.60 39.50
CA THR A 5 -12.54 -11.26 38.21
C THR A 5 -12.13 -10.33 37.07
N THR A 6 -11.08 -10.68 36.32
CA THR A 6 -10.75 -10.04 35.04
C THR A 6 -11.61 -10.66 33.94
N THR A 7 -12.59 -9.91 33.45
CA THR A 7 -13.26 -10.20 32.18
C THR A 7 -12.33 -9.84 31.02
N ASP A 8 -11.91 -10.86 30.29
CA ASP A 8 -11.10 -10.79 29.08
C ASP A 8 -12.00 -10.41 27.89
N MET A 9 -11.89 -9.18 27.37
CA MET A 9 -12.54 -8.79 26.12
C MET A 9 -11.63 -9.18 24.94
N THR A 10 -11.83 -10.38 24.41
CA THR A 10 -11.20 -10.81 23.16
C THR A 10 -11.80 -10.03 21.97
N LEU A 11 -11.06 -9.07 21.42
CA LEU A 11 -11.39 -8.43 20.15
C LEU A 11 -10.82 -9.25 18.98
N THR A 12 -11.69 -10.04 18.34
CA THR A 12 -11.37 -10.74 17.10
C THR A 12 -11.21 -9.72 15.96
N THR A 13 -10.00 -9.58 15.42
CA THR A 13 -9.73 -8.65 14.32
C THR A 13 -10.12 -9.25 12.97
N SER A 14 -11.30 -8.87 12.46
CA SER A 14 -11.67 -9.09 11.06
C SER A 14 -11.41 -7.82 10.23
N SER A 15 -10.51 -7.96 9.27
CA SER A 15 -10.41 -7.25 7.99
C SER A 15 -11.18 -5.93 7.81
N LYS A 16 -10.48 -4.80 7.98
CA LYS A 16 -10.37 -3.65 7.06
C LYS A 16 -9.84 -2.47 7.85
N ARG A 17 -8.78 -1.85 7.35
CA ARG A 17 -8.19 -0.60 7.85
C ARG A 17 -9.29 0.43 8.17
N ARG A 18 -9.71 0.50 9.43
CA ARG A 18 -10.48 1.61 9.98
C ARG A 18 -9.47 2.48 10.72
N ARG A 19 -9.45 3.77 10.40
CA ARG A 19 -8.72 4.75 11.22
C ARG A 19 -9.34 4.70 12.62
N ILE A 20 -8.54 4.36 13.62
CA ILE A 20 -8.95 4.46 15.02
C ILE A 20 -8.50 5.85 15.46
N ILE A 21 -9.47 6.74 15.67
CA ILE A 21 -9.23 8.05 16.28
C ILE A 21 -9.58 7.88 17.74
N ILE A 22 -8.61 8.09 18.63
CA ILE A 22 -8.81 8.03 20.08
C ILE A 22 -8.81 9.47 20.57
N ILE A 23 -9.95 9.93 21.08
CA ILE A 23 -10.09 11.25 21.70
C ILE A 23 -10.17 11.01 23.21
N THR A 24 -9.14 11.43 23.94
CA THR A 24 -9.09 11.42 25.39
C THR A 24 -8.48 12.73 25.86
N GLY A 25 -8.96 13.28 26.98
CA GLY A 25 -8.37 14.44 27.65
C GLY A 25 -7.30 14.07 28.68
N ASP A 26 -6.97 12.77 28.78
CA ASP A 26 -6.00 12.23 29.72
C ASP A 26 -4.74 11.74 28.98
N GLU A 27 -3.65 12.47 29.18
CA GLU A 27 -2.33 12.24 28.59
C GLU A 27 -1.69 10.92 29.02
N ASP A 28 -2.03 10.38 30.19
CA ASP A 28 -1.43 9.14 30.68
C ASP A 28 -2.10 7.90 30.09
N VAL A 29 -3.34 8.04 29.59
CA VAL A 29 -4.02 7.02 28.79
C VAL A 29 -3.37 6.90 27.41
N LEU A 30 -2.97 8.02 26.78
CA LEU A 30 -2.27 8.03 25.49
C LEU A 30 -0.96 7.22 25.54
N LYS A 31 -0.17 7.42 26.60
CA LYS A 31 1.14 6.77 26.76
C LYS A 31 1.06 5.26 26.98
N ARG A 32 -0.10 4.74 27.40
CA ARG A 32 -0.31 3.30 27.68
C ARG A 32 -0.86 2.52 26.48
N ILE A 33 -1.26 3.20 25.41
CA ILE A 33 -1.74 2.56 24.18
C ILE A 33 -0.56 2.00 23.39
N ARG A 34 -0.43 0.67 23.33
CA ARG A 34 0.55 0.00 22.46
C ARG A 34 -0.06 -0.31 21.10
N ILE A 35 0.39 0.42 20.07
CA ILE A 35 0.04 0.14 18.67
C ILE A 35 1.10 -0.82 18.11
N SER A 36 0.69 -2.00 17.64
CA SER A 36 1.62 -3.02 17.12
C SER A 36 2.33 -2.53 15.85
N SER A 37 3.64 -2.81 15.77
CA SER A 37 4.72 -2.19 14.98
C SER A 37 4.71 -2.37 13.45
N THR A 38 3.54 -2.35 12.79
CA THR A 38 3.46 -2.42 11.30
C THR A 38 3.11 -1.08 10.63
N ILE A 39 3.28 0.06 11.31
CA ILE A 39 2.96 1.39 10.77
C ILE A 39 4.25 2.19 10.62
N SER A 40 4.83 2.19 9.42
CA SER A 40 6.06 2.94 9.11
C SER A 40 5.85 4.44 8.84
N GLU A 41 4.71 5.02 9.19
CA GLU A 41 4.45 6.45 8.94
C GLU A 41 3.50 7.01 9.99
N VAL A 42 4.02 7.47 11.13
CA VAL A 42 3.36 8.53 11.91
C VAL A 42 4.44 9.38 12.58
N GLU A 43 4.69 10.58 12.06
CA GLU A 43 5.14 11.69 12.91
C GLU A 43 3.89 12.40 13.46
N PRO A 44 3.84 12.71 14.76
CA PRO A 44 2.68 13.40 15.34
C PRO A 44 2.74 14.89 14.98
N THR A 45 1.77 15.36 14.20
CA THR A 45 1.44 16.79 14.13
C THR A 45 0.58 17.12 15.35
N VAL A 46 1.17 17.77 16.35
CA VAL A 46 0.44 18.40 17.45
C VAL A 46 -0.25 19.63 16.87
N VAL A 47 -1.58 19.66 16.94
CA VAL A 47 -2.39 20.85 16.65
C VAL A 47 -3.19 21.18 17.90
N GLU A 48 -2.73 22.17 18.66
CA GLU A 48 -3.52 22.75 19.74
C GLU A 48 -4.54 23.72 19.15
N PHE A 49 -5.82 23.55 19.50
CA PHE A 49 -6.81 24.60 19.26
C PHE A 49 -7.74 24.73 20.47
N GLY A 50 -7.62 25.90 21.10
CA GLY A 50 -8.62 26.46 22.00
C GLY A 50 -9.90 26.85 21.26
N ASP A 51 -10.94 27.01 22.06
CA ASP A 51 -12.36 26.88 21.75
C ASP A 51 -12.95 27.89 20.74
N THR A 52 -14.14 27.51 20.25
CA THR A 52 -15.22 28.33 19.65
C THR A 52 -15.24 28.64 18.15
N THR A 53 -16.15 27.92 17.46
CA THR A 53 -17.05 28.37 16.40
C THR A 53 -16.52 29.36 15.34
N GLN A 54 -16.07 28.85 14.19
CA GLN A 54 -16.47 29.29 12.84
C GLN A 54 -15.71 28.51 11.76
N ASP A 55 -16.42 28.23 10.68
CA ASP A 55 -15.88 27.88 9.36
C ASP A 55 -15.41 26.44 9.10
N THR A 56 -16.37 25.51 9.11
CA THR A 56 -16.20 24.15 8.56
C THR A 56 -15.84 24.12 7.07
N SER A 57 -16.01 25.24 6.34
CA SER A 57 -15.73 25.29 4.89
C SER A 57 -14.24 25.42 4.61
N HIS A 58 -13.50 26.17 5.43
CA HIS A 58 -12.04 26.33 5.34
C HIS A 58 -11.31 24.99 5.60
N VAL A 59 -11.76 24.24 6.61
CA VAL A 59 -11.20 22.93 6.97
C VAL A 59 -11.34 21.91 5.83
N MET A 60 -12.46 21.91 5.10
CA MET A 60 -12.63 21.03 3.94
C MET A 60 -11.72 21.42 2.76
N VAL A 61 -11.49 22.72 2.54
CA VAL A 61 -10.61 23.22 1.48
C VAL A 61 -9.14 22.86 1.77
N GLU A 62 -8.70 22.98 3.03
CA GLU A 62 -7.36 22.54 3.46
C GLU A 62 -7.18 21.02 3.34
N MET A 63 -8.18 20.24 3.75
CA MET A 63 -8.13 18.77 3.63
C MET A 63 -8.07 18.32 2.16
N GLN A 64 -8.74 19.04 1.25
CA GLN A 64 -8.62 18.82 -0.19
C GLN A 64 -7.23 19.20 -0.74
N ALA A 65 -6.62 20.28 -0.25
CA ALA A 65 -5.28 20.70 -0.65
C ALA A 65 -4.21 19.67 -0.24
N LEU A 66 -4.31 19.09 0.96
CA LEU A 66 -3.42 18.02 1.43
C LEU A 66 -3.57 16.72 0.62
N VAL A 67 -4.81 16.34 0.25
CA VAL A 67 -5.05 15.21 -0.67
C VAL A 67 -4.47 15.49 -2.05
N LYS A 68 -4.56 16.73 -2.54
CA LYS A 68 -4.01 17.17 -3.83
C LYS A 68 -2.47 17.16 -3.83
N GLN A 69 -1.83 17.58 -2.74
CA GLN A 69 -0.38 17.46 -2.53
C GLN A 69 0.08 16.00 -2.48
N LYS A 70 -0.65 15.11 -1.79
CA LYS A 70 -0.33 13.68 -1.76
C LYS A 70 -0.48 13.04 -3.15
N LYS A 71 -1.42 13.54 -3.96
CA LYS A 71 -1.63 13.12 -5.36
C LYS A 71 -0.57 13.67 -6.33
N SER A 72 0.02 14.84 -6.07
CA SER A 72 1.10 15.40 -6.90
C SER A 72 2.44 14.71 -6.63
N ASN A 73 2.71 14.30 -5.39
CA ASN A 73 3.88 13.49 -5.05
C ASN A 73 3.83 12.06 -5.64
N LEU A 74 2.62 11.55 -5.94
CA LEU A 74 2.43 10.25 -6.61
C LEU A 74 2.72 10.27 -8.13
N LYS A 75 2.99 11.45 -8.71
CA LYS A 75 3.09 11.61 -10.18
C LYS A 75 4.41 11.13 -10.79
N THR A 76 5.41 10.69 -10.01
CA THR A 76 6.77 10.39 -10.48
C THR A 76 7.20 8.92 -10.35
N LEU A 77 6.29 8.00 -9.98
CA LEU A 77 6.66 6.60 -9.82
C LEU A 77 6.90 5.91 -11.17
N THR A 78 8.03 5.22 -11.28
CA THR A 78 8.44 4.46 -12.47
C THR A 78 8.31 2.96 -12.21
N CYS A 79 7.71 2.23 -13.15
CA CYS A 79 7.55 0.78 -13.07
C CYS A 79 8.91 0.09 -13.12
N VAL A 80 9.27 -0.66 -12.08
CA VAL A 80 10.55 -1.35 -12.00
C VAL A 80 10.71 -2.47 -13.06
N VAL A 81 9.60 -2.96 -13.61
CA VAL A 81 9.60 -4.02 -14.65
C VAL A 81 9.87 -3.45 -16.04
N CYS A 82 9.18 -2.39 -16.45
CA CYS A 82 9.21 -1.91 -17.84
C CYS A 82 9.53 -0.42 -18.00
N GLY A 83 9.71 0.34 -16.92
CA GLY A 83 9.96 1.78 -16.97
C GLY A 83 8.74 2.65 -17.30
N GLY A 84 7.55 2.06 -17.52
CA GLY A 84 6.32 2.83 -17.72
C GLY A 84 5.83 3.53 -16.44
N LYS A 85 4.91 4.49 -16.59
CA LYS A 85 4.32 5.21 -15.45
C LYS A 85 3.61 4.27 -14.47
N ALA A 86 4.01 4.31 -13.20
CA ALA A 86 3.38 3.58 -12.11
C ALA A 86 2.40 4.46 -11.35
N LEU A 87 1.39 3.83 -10.75
CA LEU A 87 0.40 4.50 -9.90
C LEU A 87 0.61 4.18 -8.40
N GLY A 88 1.61 3.34 -8.09
CA GLY A 88 1.88 2.86 -6.74
C GLY A 88 2.36 1.40 -6.72
N TYR A 89 2.35 0.82 -5.53
CA TYR A 89 2.73 -0.57 -5.28
C TYR A 89 1.63 -1.56 -5.72
N ASN A 90 2.04 -2.66 -6.32
CA ASN A 90 1.18 -3.79 -6.65
C ASN A 90 1.97 -5.08 -6.38
N PHE A 91 1.41 -5.96 -5.55
CA PHE A 91 2.04 -7.24 -5.22
C PHE A 91 3.47 -7.08 -4.68
N ASP A 92 3.69 -6.09 -3.80
CA ASP A 92 4.98 -5.73 -3.17
C ASP A 92 6.02 -5.01 -4.07
N ALA A 93 5.67 -4.59 -5.30
CA ALA A 93 6.57 -3.80 -6.16
C ALA A 93 5.91 -2.58 -6.81
N ILE A 94 6.67 -1.52 -7.11
CA ILE A 94 6.18 -0.34 -7.84
C ILE A 94 6.01 -0.70 -9.32
N THR A 95 4.77 -0.81 -9.80
CA THR A 95 4.50 -1.25 -11.18
C THR A 95 3.42 -0.44 -11.88
N CYS A 96 3.50 -0.37 -13.21
CA CYS A 96 2.47 0.21 -14.05
C CYS A 96 1.20 -0.69 -14.11
N PRO A 97 0.03 -0.14 -14.50
CA PRO A 97 -1.20 -0.91 -14.63
C PRO A 97 -1.09 -2.12 -15.56
N SER A 98 -0.29 -2.01 -16.62
CA SER A 98 -0.06 -3.13 -17.55
C SER A 98 0.68 -4.28 -16.89
N CYS A 99 1.77 -4.00 -16.15
CA CYS A 99 2.54 -5.05 -15.46
C CYS A 99 1.74 -5.67 -14.31
N LYS A 100 0.93 -4.88 -13.58
CA LYS A 100 -0.04 -5.38 -12.61
C LYS A 100 -0.98 -6.42 -13.23
N ALA A 101 -1.66 -6.06 -14.32
CA ALA A 101 -2.63 -6.94 -14.97
C ALA A 101 -1.98 -8.16 -15.64
N PHE A 102 -0.76 -8.01 -16.17
CA PHE A 102 0.03 -9.11 -16.71
C PHE A 102 0.40 -10.10 -15.60
N PHE A 103 0.95 -9.62 -14.48
CA PHE A 103 1.36 -10.47 -13.36
C PHE A 103 0.17 -11.26 -12.80
N ARG A 104 -0.96 -10.60 -12.53
CA ARG A 104 -2.18 -11.27 -12.04
C ARG A 104 -2.62 -12.46 -12.91
N ARG A 105 -2.45 -12.37 -14.25
CA ARG A 105 -2.84 -13.44 -15.19
C ARG A 105 -1.82 -14.56 -15.32
N ASN A 106 -0.57 -14.33 -14.95
CA ASN A 106 0.53 -15.26 -15.25
C ASN A 106 1.36 -15.68 -14.02
N ALA A 107 1.11 -15.13 -12.83
CA ALA A 107 1.91 -15.37 -11.63
C ALA A 107 1.97 -16.85 -11.17
N TYR A 108 1.03 -17.68 -11.60
CA TYR A 108 1.02 -19.13 -11.31
C TYR A 108 1.58 -19.96 -12.47
N LYS A 109 1.90 -19.35 -13.61
CA LYS A 109 2.52 -20.02 -14.74
C LYS A 109 4.03 -20.12 -14.52
N ASP A 110 4.60 -21.19 -15.03
CA ASP A 110 6.04 -21.33 -15.18
C ASP A 110 6.52 -20.37 -16.28
N PRO A 111 7.43 -19.41 -15.99
CA PRO A 111 7.95 -18.48 -16.99
C PRO A 111 8.57 -19.20 -18.19
N THR A 112 9.23 -20.35 -17.97
CA THR A 112 9.90 -21.12 -19.03
C THR A 112 8.91 -21.70 -20.06
N LYS A 113 7.63 -21.83 -19.69
CA LYS A 113 6.56 -22.30 -20.56
C LYS A 113 5.84 -21.18 -21.30
N LEU A 114 6.23 -19.92 -21.10
CA LEU A 114 5.70 -18.78 -21.84
C LEU A 114 6.54 -18.49 -23.08
N THR A 115 5.91 -17.86 -24.08
CA THR A 115 6.59 -17.48 -25.33
C THR A 115 7.76 -16.53 -25.07
N CYS A 116 8.91 -16.91 -25.62
CA CYS A 116 10.11 -16.10 -25.75
C CYS A 116 10.56 -16.13 -27.21
N GLU A 117 10.76 -14.97 -27.83
CA GLU A 117 11.26 -14.84 -29.20
C GLU A 117 12.79 -14.71 -29.27
N GLY A 118 13.46 -14.77 -28.11
CA GLY A 118 14.92 -14.69 -28.01
C GLY A 118 15.45 -15.75 -27.06
N ASN A 119 16.60 -15.48 -26.42
CA ASN A 119 17.31 -16.48 -25.62
C ASN A 119 17.01 -16.40 -24.12
N GLN A 120 15.77 -16.11 -23.72
CA GLN A 120 15.37 -15.90 -22.32
C GLN A 120 16.01 -14.70 -21.60
N TYR A 121 16.73 -13.83 -22.32
CA TYR A 121 17.35 -12.59 -21.80
C TYR A 121 16.80 -11.31 -22.48
N CYS A 122 15.52 -11.31 -22.89
CA CYS A 122 14.93 -10.17 -23.58
C CYS A 122 14.87 -8.93 -22.67
N GLN A 123 15.35 -7.80 -23.18
CA GLN A 123 15.24 -6.50 -22.51
C GLN A 123 13.78 -6.03 -22.48
N ILE A 124 13.24 -5.83 -21.27
CA ILE A 124 11.85 -5.41 -21.06
C ILE A 124 11.79 -3.90 -20.83
N SER A 125 11.14 -3.19 -21.76
CA SER A 125 10.83 -1.76 -21.69
C SER A 125 9.34 -1.51 -21.92
N PHE A 126 8.88 -0.28 -21.75
CA PHE A 126 7.47 0.08 -21.94
C PHE A 126 6.97 -0.27 -23.35
N ALA A 127 7.82 -0.08 -24.36
CA ALA A 127 7.54 -0.41 -25.76
C ALA A 127 7.68 -1.91 -26.07
N SER A 128 8.64 -2.62 -25.45
CA SER A 128 8.93 -4.03 -25.78
C SER A 128 8.21 -5.05 -24.90
N GLN A 129 7.57 -4.65 -23.79
CA GLN A 129 6.98 -5.56 -22.80
C GLN A 129 5.88 -6.51 -23.32
N ARG A 130 5.40 -6.34 -24.56
CA ARG A 130 4.44 -7.29 -25.17
C ARG A 130 5.11 -8.39 -25.99
N ARG A 131 6.37 -8.21 -26.40
CA ARG A 131 7.10 -9.13 -27.29
C ARG A 131 7.50 -10.44 -26.60
N CYS A 132 7.85 -10.39 -25.30
CA CYS A 132 8.31 -11.56 -24.58
C CYS A 132 7.59 -11.72 -23.25
N SER A 133 6.66 -12.68 -23.19
CA SER A 133 5.90 -12.97 -21.98
C SER A 133 6.74 -13.72 -20.94
N SER A 134 7.65 -14.61 -21.37
CA SER A 134 8.56 -15.31 -20.46
C SER A 134 9.45 -14.33 -19.68
N CYS A 135 10.30 -13.56 -20.37
CA CYS A 135 11.23 -12.65 -19.72
C CYS A 135 10.52 -11.57 -18.91
N ARG A 136 9.32 -11.15 -19.33
CA ARG A 136 8.51 -10.21 -18.55
C ARG A 136 8.06 -10.81 -17.23
N LEU A 137 7.57 -12.06 -17.22
CA LEU A 137 7.17 -12.72 -15.98
C LEU A 137 8.36 -12.98 -15.06
N THR A 138 9.50 -13.43 -15.62
CA THR A 138 10.75 -13.55 -14.89
C THR A 138 11.17 -12.23 -14.25
N LYS A 139 11.13 -11.12 -15.01
CA LYS A 139 11.47 -9.80 -14.48
C LYS A 139 10.50 -9.32 -13.41
N CYS A 140 9.20 -9.64 -13.51
CA CYS A 140 8.23 -9.35 -12.45
C CYS A 140 8.66 -9.98 -11.12
N PHE A 141 9.00 -11.27 -11.11
CA PHE A 141 9.47 -11.95 -9.89
C PHE A 141 10.79 -11.39 -9.39
N ASN A 142 11.77 -11.18 -10.29
CA ASN A 142 13.07 -10.61 -9.93
C ASN A 142 12.97 -9.18 -9.38
N SER A 143 11.89 -8.47 -9.73
CA SER A 143 11.59 -7.13 -9.22
C SER A 143 10.80 -7.14 -7.90
N GLY A 144 10.61 -8.31 -7.28
CA GLY A 144 9.93 -8.46 -6.00
C GLY A 144 8.41 -8.57 -6.07
N MET A 145 7.81 -8.82 -7.24
CA MET A 145 6.37 -9.10 -7.31
C MET A 145 6.07 -10.48 -6.71
N ARG A 146 5.19 -10.54 -5.70
CA ARG A 146 4.90 -11.79 -4.97
C ARG A 146 3.49 -12.32 -5.26
N ARG A 147 3.40 -13.59 -5.65
CA ARG A 147 2.14 -14.23 -6.05
C ARG A 147 1.19 -14.51 -4.88
N ASP A 148 1.72 -14.65 -3.66
CA ASP A 148 0.94 -14.80 -2.42
C ASP A 148 0.14 -13.53 -2.05
N ARG A 149 0.46 -12.39 -2.66
CA ARG A 149 -0.33 -11.15 -2.55
C ARG A 149 -1.52 -11.09 -3.52
N LEU A 150 -1.70 -12.12 -4.35
CA LEU A 150 -2.93 -12.31 -5.12
C LEU A 150 -3.96 -12.89 -4.16
N LEU A 151 -4.94 -12.09 -3.76
CA LEU A 151 -6.10 -12.59 -3.03
C LEU A 151 -6.81 -13.62 -3.91
N THR A 152 -6.65 -14.89 -3.58
CA THR A 152 -7.52 -15.97 -4.05
C THR A 152 -8.86 -15.78 -3.37
N VAL A 153 -9.84 -15.30 -4.14
CA VAL A 153 -11.27 -15.47 -3.83
C VAL A 153 -11.68 -16.89 -4.13
#